data_AF-A0A2T4NND3-F1
#
_entry.id   AF-A0A2T4NND3-F1
#
_cell.length_a   1.000
_cell.length_b   1.000
_cell.length_c   1.000
_cell.angle_alpha   90.00
_cell.angle_beta   90.00
_cell.angle_gamma   90.00
#
_symmetry.space_group_name_H-M   'P 1'
#
loop_
_entity.id
_entity.type
_entity.pdbx_description
1 polymer ?
#
loop_
_entity_poly.entity_id
_entity_poly.type
_entity_poly.pdbx_seq_one_letter_code
_entity_poly.pdbx_strand_id
1 'polypeptide(L)'
;MRIAAVLRRRSAVGPVFTLGHGLSAANPTQPTAFPLRIDQKKPRSWMNLSFQVRLDDEADFLTVHSSYCGIFTDEALETCLLHWDYEREKDKYTSAHVQVYGTSPALEALNRNNDQKRSLDKLHIPVGGRRFRPCIEDVIEFLIAERLADGREGWEKRVEEGRNRYRRGQLLAAMRRNPDVVEEYLESRGD
;
A
#
# COMPACT_ATOMS: atom_id res chain seq x y z
N MET A 1 -5.03 13.95 -13.42
CA MET A 1 -4.23 13.50 -12.28
C MET A 1 -2.95 12.86 -12.80
N ARG A 2 -1.78 13.20 -12.26
CA ARG A 2 -0.49 12.64 -12.69
C ARG A 2 0.27 12.11 -11.47
N ILE A 3 0.84 10.91 -11.59
CA ILE A 3 1.82 10.36 -10.66
C ILE A 3 3.19 10.74 -11.19
N ALA A 4 4.05 11.29 -10.33
CA ALA A 4 5.43 11.58 -10.65
C ALA A 4 6.35 10.56 -9.96
N ALA A 5 7.51 10.31 -10.57
CA ALA A 5 8.59 9.54 -9.98
C ALA A 5 9.79 10.46 -9.79
N VAL A 6 10.35 10.51 -8.58
CA VAL A 6 11.50 11.35 -8.24
C VAL A 6 12.61 10.47 -7.68
N LEU A 7 13.79 10.52 -8.30
CA LEU A 7 14.97 9.80 -7.84
C LEU A 7 15.59 10.51 -6.64
N ARG A 8 15.71 9.79 -5.52
CA ARG A 8 16.53 10.17 -4.37
C ARG A 8 17.81 9.37 -4.38
N ARG A 9 18.92 10.00 -4.76
CA ARG A 9 20.25 9.35 -4.84
C ARG A 9 20.81 8.97 -3.47
N ARG A 10 20.44 9.70 -2.41
CA ARG A 10 20.89 9.44 -1.04
C ARG A 10 19.67 9.09 -0.19
N SER A 11 19.65 7.86 0.33
CA SER A 11 18.72 7.39 1.36
C SER A 11 19.42 6.35 2.22
N ALA A 12 18.84 5.99 3.38
CA ALA A 12 19.41 4.98 4.27
C ALA A 12 19.59 3.61 3.59
N VAL A 13 18.86 3.34 2.51
CA VAL A 13 18.84 2.07 1.78
C VAL A 13 19.38 2.19 0.35
N GLY A 14 20.20 3.21 0.08
CA GLY A 14 20.74 3.49 -1.26
C GLY A 14 19.78 4.29 -2.16
N PRO A 15 20.00 4.31 -3.48
CA PRO A 15 19.13 5.03 -4.41
C PRO A 15 17.70 4.47 -4.44
N VAL A 16 16.70 5.35 -4.28
CA VAL A 16 15.29 4.98 -4.37
C VAL A 16 14.53 5.96 -5.26
N PHE A 17 13.53 5.48 -5.99
CA PHE A 17 12.54 6.31 -6.65
C PHE A 17 11.32 6.43 -5.75
N THR A 18 10.92 7.66 -5.41
CA THR A 18 9.64 7.92 -4.76
C THR A 18 8.59 8.15 -5.85
N LEU A 19 7.48 7.42 -5.81
CA LEU A 19 6.32 7.61 -6.66
C LEU A 19 5.17 8.15 -5.83
N GLY A 20 4.45 9.13 -6.37
CA GLY A 20 3.33 9.77 -5.69
C GLY A 20 2.81 10.96 -6.48
N HIS A 21 1.71 11.54 -6.02
CA HIS A 21 1.13 12.74 -6.63
C HIS A 21 1.75 14.01 -6.07
N GLY A 22 1.87 15.05 -6.91
CA GLY A 22 2.44 16.33 -6.50
C GLY A 22 3.95 16.29 -6.20
N LEU A 23 4.63 15.16 -6.41
CA LEU A 23 6.07 15.07 -6.19
C LEU A 23 6.85 15.91 -7.20
N SER A 24 7.95 16.49 -6.73
CA SER A 24 8.90 17.26 -7.55
C SER A 24 10.31 17.13 -6.98
N ALA A 25 11.31 17.71 -7.67
CA ALA A 25 12.66 17.77 -7.13
C ALA A 25 12.75 18.59 -5.81
N ALA A 26 11.90 19.60 -5.66
CA ALA A 26 11.83 20.43 -4.45
C ALA A 26 11.02 19.76 -3.32
N ASN A 27 10.08 18.87 -3.66
CA ASN A 27 9.32 18.06 -2.72
C ASN A 27 9.35 16.57 -3.14
N PRO A 28 10.46 15.86 -2.86
CA PRO A 28 10.67 14.51 -3.37
C PRO A 28 10.02 13.42 -2.49
N THR A 29 9.38 13.78 -1.37
CA THR A 29 8.94 12.82 -0.35
C THR A 29 7.54 13.01 0.19
N GLN A 30 6.92 14.18 0.01
CA GLN A 30 5.59 14.46 0.55
C GLN A 30 4.58 14.50 -0.60
N PRO A 31 4.00 13.35 -0.98
CA PRO A 31 2.96 13.36 -2.01
C PRO A 31 1.74 14.11 -1.52
N THR A 32 1.08 14.81 -2.43
CA THR A 32 -0.16 15.53 -2.16
C THR A 32 -1.37 14.60 -2.26
N ALA A 33 -2.47 15.02 -1.63
CA ALA A 33 -3.72 14.29 -1.58
C ALA A 33 -4.39 14.16 -2.96
N PHE A 34 -5.11 13.05 -3.16
CA PHE A 34 -6.06 12.84 -4.25
C PHE A 34 -7.48 13.08 -3.74
N PRO A 35 -8.28 13.93 -4.38
CA PRO A 35 -9.67 14.08 -4.00
C PRO A 35 -10.48 12.84 -4.37
N LEU A 36 -11.19 12.28 -3.41
CA LEU A 36 -12.20 11.24 -3.61
C LEU A 36 -13.58 11.88 -3.58
N ARG A 37 -14.42 11.57 -4.58
CA ARG A 37 -15.71 12.23 -4.78
C ARG A 37 -16.84 11.23 -4.73
N ILE A 38 -17.94 11.67 -4.12
CA ILE A 38 -19.24 11.00 -4.11
C ILE A 38 -20.24 11.97 -4.76
N ASP A 39 -21.11 11.46 -5.62
CA ASP A 39 -22.07 12.14 -6.49
C ASP A 39 -21.48 13.23 -7.41
N GLN A 40 -20.22 13.11 -7.85
CA GLN A 40 -19.48 14.19 -8.55
C GLN A 40 -19.44 15.55 -7.82
N LYS A 41 -19.78 15.59 -6.52
CA LYS A 41 -19.79 16.80 -5.70
C LYS A 41 -18.37 17.17 -5.23
N LYS A 42 -18.29 18.13 -4.31
CA LYS A 42 -17.05 18.46 -3.59
C LYS A 42 -16.46 17.19 -2.95
N PRO A 43 -15.12 17.04 -2.95
CA PRO A 43 -14.48 15.90 -2.30
C PRO A 43 -14.90 15.83 -0.83
N ARG A 44 -15.16 14.61 -0.36
CA ARG A 44 -15.53 14.35 1.05
C ARG A 44 -14.45 13.56 1.79
N SER A 45 -13.55 12.95 1.03
CA SER A 45 -12.39 12.24 1.51
C SER A 45 -11.23 12.42 0.54
N TRP A 46 -10.05 12.12 1.02
CA TRP A 46 -8.81 12.27 0.29
C TRP A 46 -7.97 11.01 0.44
N MET A 47 -7.30 10.61 -0.64
CA MET A 47 -6.35 9.51 -0.60
C MET A 47 -4.93 10.07 -0.67
N ASN A 48 -4.00 9.53 0.09
CA ASN A 48 -2.57 9.76 -0.11
C ASN A 48 -1.89 8.47 -0.54
N LEU A 49 -0.99 8.55 -1.52
CA LEU A 49 -0.29 7.39 -2.07
C LEU A 49 1.19 7.69 -2.20
N SER A 50 2.02 6.82 -1.63
CA SER A 50 3.47 6.87 -1.76
C SER A 50 4.03 5.47 -2.00
N PHE A 51 4.93 5.34 -2.97
CA PHE A 51 5.76 4.14 -3.11
C PHE A 51 7.22 4.56 -3.13
N GLN A 52 8.06 3.84 -2.41
CA GLN A 52 9.50 3.87 -2.62
C GLN A 52 9.91 2.57 -3.28
N VAL A 53 10.45 2.68 -4.49
CA VAL A 53 10.98 1.53 -5.25
C VAL A 53 12.47 1.67 -5.43
N ARG A 54 13.17 0.54 -5.45
CA ARG A 54 14.59 0.45 -5.78
C ARG A 54 14.83 -0.77 -6.64
N LEU A 55 16.01 -0.84 -7.23
CA LEU A 55 16.48 -2.11 -7.78
C LEU A 55 16.58 -3.15 -6.65
N ASP A 56 16.23 -4.38 -6.96
CA ASP A 56 16.49 -5.53 -6.11
C ASP A 56 18.00 -5.80 -5.99
N ASP A 57 18.36 -6.80 -5.19
CA ASP A 57 19.76 -7.04 -4.81
C ASP A 57 20.58 -7.52 -6.01
N GLU A 58 19.94 -8.20 -6.97
CA GLU A 58 20.55 -8.61 -8.25
C GLU A 58 20.58 -7.47 -9.29
N ALA A 59 19.92 -6.34 -9.01
CA ALA A 59 19.77 -5.18 -9.88
C ALA A 59 19.02 -5.41 -11.21
N ASP A 60 18.23 -6.48 -11.29
CA ASP A 60 17.48 -6.86 -12.49
C ASP A 60 16.05 -6.30 -12.51
N PHE A 61 15.46 -6.05 -11.33
CA PHE A 61 14.06 -5.65 -11.22
C PHE A 61 13.84 -4.51 -10.23
N LEU A 62 12.86 -3.65 -10.54
CA LEU A 62 12.33 -2.73 -9.55
C LEU A 62 11.49 -3.49 -8.51
N THR A 63 11.74 -3.17 -7.25
CA THR A 63 11.07 -3.78 -6.10
C THR A 63 10.57 -2.69 -5.15
N VAL A 64 9.38 -2.87 -4.62
CA VAL A 64 8.83 -1.96 -3.61
C VAL A 64 9.63 -2.13 -2.32
N HIS A 65 10.30 -1.07 -1.88
CA HIS A 65 10.97 -1.01 -0.58
C HIS A 65 9.96 -0.63 0.50
N SER A 66 9.15 0.40 0.26
CA SER A 66 8.02 0.74 1.10
C SER A 66 6.84 1.29 0.29
N SER A 67 5.64 1.19 0.84
CA SER A 67 4.45 1.82 0.26
C SER A 67 3.48 2.22 1.35
N TYR A 68 2.83 3.36 1.14
CA TYR A 68 1.81 3.93 2.00
C TYR A 68 0.58 4.26 1.14
N CYS A 69 -0.59 3.86 1.61
CA CYS A 69 -1.87 4.28 1.04
C CYS A 69 -2.83 4.63 2.17
N GLY A 70 -3.10 5.91 2.38
CA GLY A 70 -3.96 6.39 3.46
C GLY A 70 -5.21 7.09 2.95
N ILE A 71 -6.32 6.93 3.67
CA ILE A 71 -7.59 7.61 3.42
C ILE A 71 -7.83 8.63 4.54
N PHE A 72 -8.24 9.84 4.18
CA PHE A 72 -8.33 10.99 5.08
C PHE A 72 -9.65 11.74 4.89
N THR A 73 -10.10 12.47 5.92
CA THR A 73 -11.31 13.31 5.85
C THR A 73 -11.02 14.75 5.41
N ASP A 74 -9.75 15.11 5.23
CA ASP A 74 -9.33 16.47 4.87
C ASP A 74 -8.18 16.44 3.86
N GLU A 75 -8.05 17.53 3.10
CA GLU A 75 -7.01 17.69 2.07
C GLU A 75 -5.60 17.85 2.65
N ALA A 76 -5.51 18.36 3.88
CA ALA A 76 -4.24 18.59 4.58
C ALA A 76 -3.63 17.29 5.13
N LEU A 77 -4.36 16.17 5.06
CA LEU A 77 -3.97 14.84 5.52
C LEU A 77 -3.76 14.78 7.05
N GLU A 78 -4.55 15.56 7.80
CA GLU A 78 -4.44 15.63 9.27
C GLU A 78 -5.24 14.52 9.96
N THR A 79 -6.41 14.18 9.42
CA THR A 79 -7.35 13.22 10.01
C THR A 79 -7.41 11.95 9.15
N CYS A 80 -6.55 10.98 9.47
CA CYS A 80 -6.54 9.67 8.83
C CYS A 80 -7.73 8.83 9.31
N LEU A 81 -8.37 8.10 8.39
CA LEU A 81 -9.42 7.12 8.66
C LEU A 81 -8.85 5.71 8.76
N LEU A 82 -7.99 5.37 7.80
CA LEU A 82 -7.24 4.13 7.76
C LEU A 82 -6.09 4.25 6.77
N HIS A 83 -5.08 3.41 6.92
CA HIS A 83 -4.05 3.28 5.89
C HIS A 83 -3.52 1.86 5.80
N TRP A 84 -3.04 1.51 4.61
CA TRP A 84 -2.24 0.35 4.35
C TRP A 84 -0.78 0.77 4.27
N ASP A 85 0.04 0.02 4.98
CA ASP A 85 1.47 0.21 5.00
C ASP A 85 2.19 -1.07 4.62
N TYR A 86 3.30 -0.89 3.92
CA TYR A 86 4.25 -1.94 3.68
C TYR A 86 5.68 -1.42 3.77
N GLU A 87 6.52 -2.16 4.48
CA GLU A 87 7.96 -1.94 4.59
C GLU A 87 8.66 -3.29 4.47
N ARG A 88 9.64 -3.35 3.56
CA ARG A 88 10.32 -4.60 3.22
C ARG A 88 11.18 -5.14 4.37
N GLU A 89 11.95 -4.27 5.00
CA GLU A 89 12.98 -4.61 6.00
C GLU A 89 12.48 -4.32 7.42
N LYS A 90 11.26 -4.79 7.75
CA LYS A 90 10.62 -4.50 9.04
C LYS A 90 10.73 -5.69 9.99
N ASP A 91 11.33 -5.44 11.16
CA ASP A 91 11.70 -6.49 12.11
C ASP A 91 10.68 -6.72 13.24
N LYS A 92 9.87 -5.72 13.61
CA LYS A 92 9.07 -5.74 14.85
C LYS A 92 7.65 -6.30 14.70
N TYR A 93 7.07 -6.26 13.50
CA TYR A 93 5.70 -6.70 13.21
C TYR A 93 5.55 -6.97 11.71
N THR A 94 4.33 -7.32 11.27
CA THR A 94 4.11 -7.73 9.88
C THR A 94 4.49 -6.65 8.88
N SER A 95 5.34 -7.04 7.91
CA SER A 95 5.87 -6.15 6.86
C SER A 95 4.79 -5.45 6.05
N ALA A 96 3.59 -6.02 5.94
CA ALA A 96 2.40 -5.36 5.42
C ALA A 96 1.28 -5.41 6.45
N HIS A 97 0.56 -4.30 6.64
CA HIS A 97 -0.54 -4.20 7.58
C HIS A 97 -1.51 -3.08 7.19
N VAL A 98 -2.69 -3.10 7.80
CA VAL A 98 -3.65 -2.00 7.82
C VAL A 98 -3.79 -1.49 9.25
N GLN A 99 -3.92 -0.18 9.40
CA GLN A 99 -4.30 0.47 10.65
C GLN A 99 -5.60 1.24 10.42
N VAL A 100 -6.49 1.18 11.40
CA VAL A 100 -7.77 1.89 11.37
C VAL A 100 -7.79 2.90 12.51
N TYR A 101 -8.17 4.13 12.20
CA TYR A 101 -8.28 5.21 13.17
C TYR A 101 -9.69 5.24 13.72
N GLY A 102 -9.78 5.30 15.04
CA GLY A 102 -11.05 5.29 15.75
C GLY A 102 -10.86 5.00 17.22
N THR A 103 -11.95 5.10 17.96
CA THR A 103 -11.99 4.77 19.39
C THR A 103 -12.62 3.40 19.57
N SER A 104 -12.14 2.66 20.57
CA SER A 104 -12.72 1.38 20.94
C SER A 104 -12.57 1.21 22.45
N PRO A 105 -13.61 1.55 23.24
CA PRO A 105 -13.55 1.41 24.70
C PRO A 105 -13.21 0.00 25.14
N ALA A 106 -13.68 -1.02 24.40
CA ALA A 106 -13.38 -2.42 24.68
C ALA A 106 -11.90 -2.76 24.49
N LEU A 107 -11.26 -2.24 23.42
CA LEU A 107 -9.83 -2.40 23.20
C LEU A 107 -9.03 -1.62 24.25
N GLU A 108 -9.45 -0.40 24.55
CA GLU A 108 -8.81 0.46 25.54
C GLU A 108 -8.81 -0.17 26.93
N ALA A 109 -9.89 -0.87 27.30
CA ALA A 109 -10.02 -1.62 28.56
C ALA A 109 -9.05 -2.81 28.68
N LEU A 110 -8.44 -3.27 27.58
CA LEU A 110 -7.41 -4.32 27.62
C LEU A 110 -6.03 -3.79 28.03
N ASN A 111 -5.83 -2.46 28.06
CA ASN A 111 -4.57 -1.85 28.48
C ASN A 111 -4.36 -2.03 29.99
N ARG A 112 -3.17 -2.49 30.38
CA ARG A 112 -2.74 -2.56 31.78
C ARG A 112 -2.13 -1.22 32.20
N ASN A 113 -2.01 -0.99 33.52
CA ASN A 113 -1.54 0.29 34.09
C ASN A 113 -0.16 0.77 33.56
N ASN A 114 0.69 -0.15 33.10
CA ASN A 114 2.03 0.16 32.57
C ASN A 114 2.15 -0.09 31.06
N ASP A 115 1.05 -0.40 30.37
CA ASP A 115 1.09 -0.58 28.93
C ASP A 115 1.25 0.77 28.24
N GLN A 116 2.04 0.79 27.15
CA GLN A 116 1.84 1.84 26.16
C GLN A 116 0.40 1.73 25.65
N LYS A 117 -0.39 2.78 25.80
CA LYS A 117 -1.81 2.78 25.44
C LYS A 117 -2.00 2.24 24.01
N ARG A 118 -2.66 1.09 23.89
CA ARG A 118 -3.06 0.49 22.62
C ARG A 118 -4.39 1.09 22.19
N SER A 119 -4.34 2.19 21.46
CA SER A 119 -5.49 2.68 20.69
C SER A 119 -5.63 1.87 19.39
N LEU A 120 -6.79 1.98 18.73
CA LEU A 120 -7.09 1.18 17.52
C LEU A 120 -6.07 1.41 16.41
N ASP A 121 -5.61 2.65 16.23
CA ASP A 121 -4.61 3.03 15.23
C ASP A 121 -3.21 2.46 15.51
N LYS A 122 -2.96 1.93 16.71
CA LYS A 122 -1.69 1.26 17.04
C LYS A 122 -1.72 -0.23 16.74
N LEU A 123 -2.87 -0.79 16.38
CA LEU A 123 -2.97 -2.18 15.96
C LEU A 123 -2.55 -2.30 14.49
N HIS A 124 -1.58 -3.17 14.24
CA HIS A 124 -1.07 -3.49 12.91
C HIS A 124 -1.77 -4.75 12.42
N ILE A 125 -2.94 -4.60 11.82
CA ILE A 125 -3.73 -5.74 11.36
C ILE A 125 -3.06 -6.32 10.10
N PRO A 126 -2.61 -7.59 10.12
CA PRO A 126 -1.83 -8.15 9.02
C PRO A 126 -2.69 -8.39 7.77
N VAL A 127 -2.10 -8.19 6.58
CA VAL A 127 -2.83 -8.25 5.29
C VAL A 127 -2.24 -9.24 4.27
N GLY A 128 -1.59 -10.33 4.71
CA GLY A 128 -0.98 -11.32 3.79
C GLY A 128 0.51 -11.09 3.49
N GLY A 129 1.13 -10.12 4.16
CA GLY A 129 2.58 -9.91 4.14
C GLY A 129 3.14 -9.46 2.79
N ARG A 130 4.43 -9.70 2.56
CA ARG A 130 5.19 -9.11 1.44
C ARG A 130 4.54 -9.34 0.07
N ARG A 131 3.99 -10.52 -0.22
CA ARG A 131 3.50 -10.89 -1.56
C ARG A 131 1.99 -10.86 -1.73
N PHE A 132 1.23 -10.98 -0.64
CA PHE A 132 -0.23 -11.00 -0.68
C PHE A 132 -0.87 -9.71 -0.13
N ARG A 133 -0.07 -8.66 0.11
CA ARG A 133 -0.58 -7.33 0.45
C ARG A 133 -1.55 -6.79 -0.62
N PRO A 134 -2.57 -6.01 -0.22
CA PRO A 134 -3.46 -5.33 -1.15
C PRO A 134 -2.69 -4.50 -2.18
N CYS A 135 -3.10 -4.59 -3.44
CA CYS A 135 -2.66 -3.67 -4.49
C CYS A 135 -3.53 -2.40 -4.48
N ILE A 136 -3.12 -1.39 -5.26
CA ILE A 136 -3.90 -0.15 -5.35
C ILE A 136 -5.30 -0.40 -5.94
N GLU A 137 -5.44 -1.39 -6.82
CA GLU A 137 -6.71 -1.82 -7.37
C GLU A 137 -7.66 -2.37 -6.29
N ASP A 138 -7.13 -3.09 -5.29
CA ASP A 138 -7.93 -3.54 -4.13
C ASP A 138 -8.42 -2.36 -3.28
N VAL A 139 -7.60 -1.32 -3.11
CA VAL A 139 -8.01 -0.10 -2.39
C VAL A 139 -9.05 0.69 -3.19
N ILE A 140 -8.89 0.80 -4.52
CA ILE A 140 -9.87 1.48 -5.38
C ILE A 140 -11.22 0.77 -5.33
N GLU A 141 -11.22 -0.56 -5.44
CA GLU A 141 -12.45 -1.34 -5.32
C GLU A 141 -13.09 -1.18 -3.95
N PHE A 142 -12.31 -1.24 -2.86
CA PHE A 142 -12.78 -0.98 -1.50
C PHE A 142 -13.45 0.39 -1.39
N LEU A 143 -12.81 1.46 -1.90
CA LEU A 143 -13.36 2.81 -1.85
C LEU A 143 -14.72 2.92 -2.55
N ILE A 144 -14.89 2.21 -3.67
CA ILE A 144 -16.13 2.26 -4.45
C ILE A 144 -17.21 1.37 -3.84
N ALA A 145 -16.87 0.12 -3.48
CA ALA A 145 -17.80 -0.85 -2.90
C ALA A 145 -18.36 -0.37 -1.55
N GLU A 146 -17.53 0.27 -0.72
CA GLU A 146 -17.93 0.84 0.57
C GLU A 146 -18.48 2.26 0.47
N ARG A 147 -18.75 2.75 -0.76
CA ARG A 147 -19.38 4.06 -1.03
C ARG A 147 -18.59 5.26 -0.47
N LEU A 148 -17.26 5.14 -0.43
CA LEU A 148 -16.33 6.22 -0.08
C LEU A 148 -15.88 7.03 -1.30
N ALA A 149 -16.09 6.52 -2.50
CA ALA A 149 -15.91 7.20 -3.77
C ALA A 149 -16.83 6.62 -4.85
N ASP A 150 -17.15 7.40 -5.87
CA ASP A 150 -17.85 6.89 -7.05
C ASP A 150 -16.88 6.36 -8.09
N GLY A 151 -17.19 5.17 -8.61
CA GLY A 151 -16.56 4.63 -9.81
C GLY A 151 -16.98 5.39 -11.06
N ARG A 152 -16.05 5.54 -12.01
CA ARG A 152 -16.38 5.98 -13.38
C ARG A 152 -16.84 4.79 -14.19
N GLU A 153 -17.61 5.01 -15.25
CA GLU A 153 -17.98 3.94 -16.18
C GLU A 153 -16.75 3.11 -16.61
N GLY A 154 -16.86 1.78 -16.45
CA GLY A 154 -15.81 0.82 -16.78
C GLY A 154 -14.63 0.75 -15.79
N TRP A 155 -14.77 1.31 -14.58
CA TRP A 155 -13.73 1.24 -13.55
C TRP A 155 -13.40 -0.21 -13.17
N GLU A 156 -14.40 -1.08 -13.13
CA GLU A 156 -14.29 -2.49 -12.74
C GLU A 156 -13.27 -3.20 -13.61
N LYS A 157 -13.40 -3.05 -14.94
CA LYS A 157 -12.49 -3.64 -15.92
C LYS A 157 -11.06 -3.15 -15.72
N ARG A 158 -10.87 -1.85 -15.43
CA ARG A 158 -9.52 -1.29 -15.22
C ARG A 158 -8.88 -1.79 -13.93
N VAL A 159 -9.67 -1.90 -12.87
CA VAL A 159 -9.28 -2.48 -11.58
C VAL A 159 -8.92 -3.95 -11.75
N GLU A 160 -9.73 -4.74 -12.44
CA GLU A 160 -9.46 -6.15 -12.69
C GLU A 160 -8.19 -6.37 -13.52
N GLU A 161 -8.03 -5.63 -14.62
CA GLU A 161 -6.83 -5.71 -15.46
C GLU A 161 -5.56 -5.34 -14.67
N GLY A 162 -5.61 -4.28 -13.85
CA GLY A 162 -4.48 -3.85 -13.02
C GLY A 162 -4.10 -4.87 -11.96
N ARG A 163 -5.10 -5.37 -11.23
CA ARG A 163 -4.94 -6.44 -10.23
C ARG A 163 -4.36 -7.70 -10.83
N ASN A 164 -4.83 -8.12 -12.01
CA ASN A 164 -4.31 -9.31 -12.69
C ASN A 164 -2.83 -9.14 -13.06
N ARG A 165 -2.42 -7.97 -13.56
CA ARG A 165 -0.99 -7.65 -13.79
C ARG A 165 -0.18 -7.70 -12.50
N TYR A 166 -0.69 -7.11 -11.43
CA TYR A 166 -0.02 -7.13 -10.12
C TYR A 166 0.17 -8.56 -9.60
N ARG A 167 -0.90 -9.36 -9.56
CA ARG A 167 -0.87 -10.75 -9.07
C ARG A 167 0.07 -11.63 -9.91
N ARG A 168 0.01 -11.52 -11.23
CA ARG A 168 0.96 -12.20 -12.13
C ARG A 168 2.40 -11.80 -11.84
N GLY A 169 2.66 -10.51 -11.64
CA GLY A 169 3.99 -10.02 -11.27
C GLY A 169 4.48 -10.56 -9.91
N GLN A 170 3.61 -10.60 -8.90
CA GLN A 170 3.95 -11.19 -7.59
C GLN A 170 4.23 -12.69 -7.70
N LEU A 171 3.47 -13.42 -8.52
CA LEU A 171 3.68 -14.85 -8.77
C LEU A 171 5.01 -15.12 -9.47
N LEU A 172 5.32 -14.39 -10.55
CA LEU A 172 6.60 -14.53 -11.25
C LEU A 172 7.79 -14.20 -10.32
N ALA A 173 7.67 -13.13 -9.53
CA ALA A 173 8.66 -12.80 -8.51
C ALA A 173 8.73 -13.83 -7.37
N ALA A 174 7.69 -14.65 -7.18
CA ALA A 174 7.68 -15.77 -6.26
C ALA A 174 8.46 -16.95 -6.79
N MET A 175 8.10 -17.38 -7.99
CA MET A 175 8.75 -18.47 -8.72
C MET A 175 10.25 -18.20 -8.86
N ARG A 176 10.65 -16.99 -9.33
CA ARG A 176 12.07 -16.63 -9.49
C ARG A 176 12.90 -16.82 -8.22
N ARG A 177 12.32 -16.55 -7.04
CA ARG A 177 13.05 -16.62 -5.76
C ARG A 177 12.96 -17.99 -5.08
N ASN A 178 12.22 -18.94 -5.65
CA ASN A 178 12.04 -20.29 -5.11
C ASN A 178 12.06 -21.30 -6.28
N PRO A 179 13.16 -21.35 -7.06
CA PRO A 179 13.23 -22.21 -8.25
C PRO A 179 13.10 -23.70 -7.90
N ASP A 180 13.58 -24.10 -6.74
CA ASP A 180 13.44 -25.43 -6.13
C ASP A 180 11.96 -25.83 -5.95
N VAL A 181 11.16 -24.94 -5.37
CA VAL A 181 9.71 -25.17 -5.19
C VAL A 181 8.98 -25.27 -6.54
N VAL A 182 9.47 -24.54 -7.55
CA VAL A 182 8.90 -24.61 -8.91
C VAL A 182 9.24 -25.94 -9.56
N GLU A 183 10.49 -26.40 -9.43
CA GLU A 183 10.95 -27.69 -9.96
C GLU A 183 10.16 -28.86 -9.33
N GLU A 184 10.05 -28.90 -8.00
CA GLU A 184 9.25 -29.90 -7.27
C GLU A 184 7.80 -29.95 -7.77
N TYR A 185 7.20 -28.77 -8.00
CA TYR A 185 5.84 -28.68 -8.52
C TYR A 185 5.72 -29.25 -9.95
N LEU A 186 6.67 -28.96 -10.83
CA LEU A 186 6.67 -29.46 -12.20
C LEU A 186 6.88 -30.98 -12.25
N GLU A 187 7.83 -31.51 -11.48
CA GLU A 187 8.06 -32.96 -11.36
C GLU A 187 6.81 -33.69 -10.86
N SER A 188 6.10 -33.12 -9.88
CA SER A 188 4.85 -33.70 -9.35
C SER A 188 3.72 -33.77 -10.39
N ARG A 189 3.80 -32.97 -11.44
CA ARG A 189 2.81 -32.90 -12.53
C ARG A 189 3.16 -33.81 -13.72
N GLY A 190 4.33 -34.46 -13.71
CA GLY A 190 4.75 -35.38 -14.75
C GLY A 190 5.14 -34.72 -16.07
N ASP A 191 5.63 -33.46 -16.00
CA ASP A 191 6.31 -32.79 -17.12
C ASP A 191 7.84 -33.01 -17.05
#